data_AF-A0A0Q7TLX3-F1
#
_entry.id   AF-A0A0Q7TLX3-F1
#
_cell.length_a   1.000
_cell.length_b   1.000
_cell.length_c   1.000
_cell.angle_alpha   90.00
_cell.angle_beta   90.00
_cell.angle_gamma   90.00
#
_symmetry.space_group_name_H-M   'P 1'
#
loop_
_entity.id
_entity.type
_entity.pdbx_description
1 polymer ?
#
loop_
_entity_poly.entity_id
_entity_poly.type
_entity_poly.pdbx_seq_one_letter_code
_entity_poly.pdbx_strand_id
1 'polypeptide(L)'
;MHEIKFDGYRLQIHLKQGDAKFYTPQGYDWTPRFKNLLEPLWKLPTCGCILDGEVILPDEEGVPDFGALESALAKSGSNDLVFYAFDPAAPHRRL
;
A
#
# COMPACT_ATOMS: atom_id res chain seq x y z
N MET A 1 -7.70 23.23 -0.04
CA MET A 1 -7.62 21.95 0.66
C MET A 1 -6.16 21.74 1.02
N HIS A 2 -5.81 21.56 2.30
CA HIS A 2 -4.46 21.18 2.68
C HIS A 2 -4.38 19.66 2.56
N GLU A 3 -3.81 19.20 1.45
CA GLU A 3 -3.43 17.80 1.30
C GLU A 3 -2.22 17.60 2.22
N ILE A 4 -2.37 16.75 3.24
CA ILE A 4 -1.23 16.28 4.02
C ILE A 4 -0.39 15.48 3.03
N LYS A 5 0.77 16.04 2.63
CA LYS A 5 1.78 15.25 1.95
C LYS A 5 2.38 14.32 2.99
N PHE A 6 1.94 13.08 3.02
CA PHE A 6 2.80 12.05 3.56
C PHE A 6 3.94 11.92 2.54
N ASP A 7 5.19 11.93 3.00
CA ASP A 7 6.30 11.58 2.12
C ASP A 7 6.36 10.05 2.08
N GLY A 8 5.48 9.44 1.28
CA GLY A 8 5.35 8.00 1.12
C GLY A 8 5.32 7.57 -0.36
N TYR A 9 4.98 6.31 -0.60
CA TYR A 9 4.70 5.82 -1.96
C TYR A 9 3.20 5.65 -2.16
N ARG A 10 2.63 6.47 -3.04
CA ARG A 10 1.27 6.26 -3.54
C ARG A 10 1.18 4.95 -4.30
N LEU A 11 0.22 4.11 -3.95
CA LEU A 11 -0.03 2.82 -4.58
C LEU A 11 -1.52 2.59 -4.79
N GLN A 12 -1.81 1.86 -5.86
CA GLN A 12 -3.11 1.25 -6.10
C GLN A 12 -3.02 -0.24 -5.83
N ILE A 13 -3.83 -0.74 -4.90
CA ILE A 13 -3.86 -2.15 -4.52
C ILE A 13 -5.07 -2.82 -5.15
N HIS A 14 -4.83 -3.86 -5.95
CA HIS A 14 -5.87 -4.68 -6.56
C HIS A 14 -6.04 -5.95 -5.73
N LEU A 15 -7.18 -6.05 -5.04
CA LEU A 15 -7.53 -7.22 -4.23
C LEU A 15 -8.48 -8.12 -5.00
N LYS A 16 -8.19 -9.43 -5.00
CA LYS A 16 -9.05 -10.44 -5.62
C LYS A 16 -8.85 -11.80 -4.97
N GLN A 17 -9.90 -12.35 -4.35
CA GLN A 17 -9.94 -13.74 -3.85
C GLN A 17 -8.68 -14.20 -3.09
N GLY A 18 -8.25 -13.42 -2.09
CA GLY A 18 -7.06 -13.76 -1.30
C GLY A 18 -5.73 -13.55 -2.03
N ASP A 19 -5.74 -12.77 -3.12
CA ASP A 19 -4.55 -12.24 -3.78
C ASP A 19 -4.58 -10.70 -3.77
N ALA A 20 -3.40 -10.10 -3.82
CA ALA A 20 -3.19 -8.66 -3.79
C ALA A 20 -2.02 -8.26 -4.69
N LYS A 21 -2.23 -7.26 -5.54
CA LYS A 21 -1.17 -6.66 -6.37
C LYS A 21 -1.06 -5.18 -6.12
N PHE A 22 0.16 -4.66 -6.09
CA PHE A 22 0.45 -3.26 -5.84
C PHE A 22 0.96 -2.62 -7.13
N TYR A 23 0.32 -1.53 -7.53
CA TYR A 23 0.69 -0.77 -8.71
C TYR A 23 1.04 0.67 -8.34
N THR A 24 2.09 1.21 -8.94
CA THR A 24 2.32 2.66 -8.88
C THR A 24 1.22 3.40 -9.68
N PRO A 25 1.08 4.73 -9.52
CA PRO A 25 0.17 5.52 -10.35
C PRO A 25 0.44 5.40 -11.86
N GLN A 26 1.67 5.01 -12.25
CA GLN A 26 2.06 4.76 -13.64
C GLN A 26 1.83 3.31 -14.10
N GLY A 27 1.31 2.44 -13.22
CA GLY A 27 0.96 1.05 -13.53
C GLY A 27 2.12 0.06 -13.40
N TYR A 28 3.25 0.43 -12.79
CA TYR A 28 4.33 -0.53 -12.55
C TYR A 28 3.96 -1.48 -11.41
N ASP A 29 4.14 -2.79 -11.64
CA ASP A 29 3.91 -3.82 -10.61
C ASP A 29 5.02 -3.75 -9.55
N TRP A 30 4.65 -3.28 -8.37
CA TRP A 30 5.51 -3.16 -7.19
C TRP A 30 5.19 -4.20 -6.12
N THR A 31 4.40 -5.23 -6.44
CA THR A 31 4.06 -6.32 -5.52
C THR A 31 5.29 -6.95 -4.84
N PRO A 32 6.42 -7.19 -5.55
CA PRO A 32 7.60 -7.75 -4.91
C PRO A 32 8.24 -6.86 -3.83
N ARG A 33 8.01 -5.54 -3.90
CA ARG A 33 8.57 -4.54 -2.97
C ARG A 33 7.75 -4.42 -1.68
N PHE A 34 6.47 -4.80 -1.71
CA PHE A 34 5.52 -4.65 -0.60
C PHE A 34 4.93 -5.98 -0.10
N LYS A 35 5.69 -7.09 -0.24
CA LYS A 35 5.20 -8.43 0.13
C LYS A 35 4.71 -8.53 1.58
N ASN A 36 5.30 -7.77 2.51
CA ASN A 36 4.92 -7.79 3.92
C ASN A 36 3.50 -7.24 4.17
N LEU A 37 2.96 -6.46 3.22
CA LEU A 37 1.59 -5.96 3.25
C LEU A 37 0.57 -6.96 2.67
N LEU A 38 1.00 -8.07 2.04
CA LEU A 38 0.09 -9.03 1.41
C LEU A 38 -0.78 -9.78 2.42
N GLU A 39 -0.17 -10.30 3.49
CA GLU A 39 -0.87 -11.17 4.44
C GLU A 39 -2.05 -10.46 5.15
N PRO A 40 -1.91 -9.21 5.63
CA PRO A 40 -3.06 -8.47 6.17
C PRO A 40 -4.18 -8.24 5.15
N LEU A 41 -3.83 -7.98 3.88
CA LEU A 41 -4.80 -7.70 2.81
C LEU A 41 -5.64 -8.93 2.44
N TRP A 42 -5.05 -10.13 2.49
CA TRP A 42 -5.77 -11.38 2.22
C TRP A 42 -6.86 -11.69 3.24
N LYS A 43 -6.77 -11.12 4.45
CA LYS A 43 -7.75 -11.30 5.53
C LYS A 43 -8.95 -10.38 5.40
N LEU A 44 -8.92 -9.41 4.49
CA LEU A 44 -10.05 -8.49 4.28
C LEU A 44 -11.25 -9.25 3.72
N PRO A 45 -12.46 -9.08 4.30
CA PRO A 45 -13.67 -9.79 3.86
C PRO A 45 -14.25 -9.15 2.58
N THR A 46 -13.51 -9.22 1.48
CA THR A 46 -13.91 -8.67 0.18
C THR A 46 -13.82 -9.70 -0.94
N CYS A 47 -14.82 -9.73 -1.82
CA CYS A 47 -14.78 -10.52 -3.05
C CYS A 47 -13.80 -9.94 -4.09
N GLY A 48 -13.37 -8.69 -3.89
CA GLY A 48 -12.38 -7.97 -4.67
C GLY A 48 -12.69 -6.48 -4.74
N CYS A 49 -11.67 -5.65 -4.60
CA CYS A 49 -11.76 -4.19 -4.68
C CYS A 49 -10.43 -3.60 -5.13
N ILE A 50 -10.46 -2.33 -5.52
CA ILE A 50 -9.26 -1.54 -5.79
C ILE A 50 -9.14 -0.51 -4.67
N LEU A 51 -7.98 -0.38 -4.04
CA LEU A 51 -7.73 0.61 -3.00
C LEU A 51 -6.67 1.59 -3.50
N ASP A 52 -6.97 2.87 -3.46
CA ASP A 52 -5.97 3.92 -3.67
C ASP A 52 -5.53 4.45 -2.30
N GLY A 53 -4.22 4.49 -2.11
CA GLY A 53 -3.64 4.86 -0.83
C GLY A 53 -2.16 5.15 -0.91
N GLU A 54 -1.57 5.29 0.27
CA GLU A 54 -0.17 5.63 0.44
C GLU A 54 0.48 4.70 1.46
N VAL A 55 1.64 4.16 1.10
CA VAL A 55 2.48 3.40 2.04
C VAL A 55 3.49 4.33 2.68
N ILE A 56 3.54 4.31 4.00
CA ILE A 56 4.54 5.01 4.80
C ILE A 56 5.23 4.03 5.76
N LEU A 57 6.34 4.50 6.34
CA LEU A 57 6.93 3.92 7.54
C LEU A 57 6.92 4.99 8.63
N PRO A 58 6.03 4.92 9.63
CA PRO A 58 6.03 5.87 10.73
C PRO A 58 7.17 5.59 11.71
N ASP A 59 7.67 6.63 12.37
CA ASP A 59 8.55 6.54 13.52
C ASP A 59 7.78 6.19 14.81
N GLU A 60 8.47 6.21 15.96
CA GLU A 60 7.88 5.90 17.27
C GLU A 60 6.78 6.89 17.69
N GLU A 61 6.79 8.12 17.16
CA GLU A 61 5.77 9.14 17.41
C GLU A 61 4.62 9.09 16.38
N GLY A 62 4.68 8.16 15.43
CA GLY A 62 3.68 8.01 14.36
C GLY A 62 3.92 8.93 13.17
N VAL A 63 5.05 9.65 13.13
CA VAL A 63 5.38 10.60 12.06
C VAL A 63 6.00 9.84 10.89
N PRO A 64 5.55 10.05 9.64
CA PRO A 64 6.13 9.39 8.47
C PRO A 64 7.62 9.72 8.30
N ASP A 65 8.47 8.70 8.18
CA ASP A 65 9.89 8.83 7.86
C ASP A 65 10.18 8.21 6.48
N PHE A 66 10.33 9.08 5.48
CA PHE A 66 10.63 8.65 4.11
C PHE A 66 12.02 8.03 3.96
N GLY A 67 13.02 8.51 4.70
CA GLY A 67 14.38 7.96 4.64
C GLY A 67 14.45 6.55 5.21
N ALA A 68 13.72 6.30 6.31
CA ALA A 68 13.53 4.98 6.87
C ALA A 68 12.74 4.07 5.92
N LEU A 69 11.69 4.58 5.26
CA LEU A 69 10.92 3.85 4.25
C LEU A 69 11.82 3.39 3.09
N GLU A 70 12.60 4.28 2.49
CA GLU A 70 13.53 3.93 1.41
C GLU A 70 14.56 2.89 1.87
N SER A 71 15.12 3.07 3.06
CA SER A 71 16.09 2.15 3.66
C SER A 71 15.50 0.77 3.92
N ALA A 72 14.26 0.70 4.42
CA ALA A 72 13.54 -0.54 4.64
C ALA A 72 13.30 -1.28 3.32
N LEU A 73 12.79 -0.57 2.30
CA LEU A 73 12.50 -1.18 1.00
C LEU A 73 13.77 -1.61 0.25
N ALA A 74 14.90 -0.93 0.45
CA ALA A 74 16.20 -1.36 -0.08
C ALA A 74 16.71 -2.66 0.58
N LYS A 75 16.34 -2.92 1.84
CA LYS A 75 16.75 -4.11 2.61
C LYS A 75 15.78 -5.30 2.49
N SER A 76 14.86 -5.27 1.52
CA SER A 76 13.80 -6.27 1.28
C SER A 76 12.48 -6.06 2.06
N GLY A 77 12.25 -4.87 2.62
CA GLY A 77 11.00 -4.46 3.25
C GLY A 77 11.08 -4.34 4.78
N SER A 78 9.99 -3.90 5.39
CA SER A 78 9.75 -3.88 6.84
C SER A 78 8.36 -4.44 7.14
N ASN A 79 8.15 -5.00 8.34
CA ASN A 79 6.82 -5.38 8.82
C ASN A 79 6.05 -4.19 9.42
N ASP A 80 6.73 -3.08 9.62
CA ASP A 80 6.16 -1.85 10.21
C ASP A 80 5.61 -0.90 9.14
N LEU A 81 5.57 -1.34 7.87
CA LEU A 81 4.95 -0.58 6.80
C LEU A 81 3.45 -0.43 7.06
N VAL A 82 2.95 0.78 6.86
CA VAL A 82 1.52 1.10 7.02
C VAL A 82 0.96 1.59 5.70
N PHE A 83 -0.18 1.04 5.28
CA PHE A 83 -0.93 1.51 4.13
C PHE A 83 -2.15 2.31 4.59
N TYR A 84 -2.17 3.60 4.23
CA TYR A 84 -3.31 4.49 4.44
C TYR A 84 -4.15 4.56 3.16
N ALA A 85 -5.33 3.94 3.19
CA ALA A 85 -6.31 4.07 2.12
C ALA A 85 -7.07 5.39 2.25
N PHE A 86 -7.10 6.21 1.19
CA PHE A 86 -7.88 7.46 1.17
C PHE A 86 -9.09 7.37 0.22
N ASP A 87 -9.08 6.45 -0.74
CA ASP A 87 -10.21 6.20 -1.63
C ASP A 87 -10.40 4.68 -1.85
N PRO A 88 -11.48 4.08 -1.36
CA PRO A 88 -11.87 2.74 -1.75
C PRO A 88 -12.49 2.80 -3.15
N ALA A 89 -11.67 2.59 -4.17
CA ALA A 89 -12.17 2.47 -5.54
C ALA A 89 -13.04 1.21 -5.72
N ALA A 90 -13.98 1.34 -6.66
CA ALA A 90 -15.10 0.44 -6.94
C ALA A 90 -14.83 -1.08 -6.78
N PRO A 91 -15.88 -1.88 -6.48
CA PRO A 91 -15.78 -3.34 -6.47
C PRO A 91 -15.11 -3.84 -7.76
N HIS A 92 -14.20 -4.80 -7.63
CA HIS A 92 -13.43 -5.34 -8.74
C HIS A 92 -14.38 -6.02 -9.75
N ARG A 93 -14.86 -5.26 -10.74
CA ARG A 93 -15.75 -5.76 -11.80
C ARG A 93 -14.96 -6.72 -12.68
N ARG A 94 -15.44 -7.96 -12.81
CA ARG A 94 -14.97 -8.89 -13.83
C ARG A 94 -15.16 -8.21 -15.20
N LEU A 95 -14.08 -8.07 -15.95
CA LEU A 95 -14.14 -8.12 -17.41
C LEU A 95 -14.30 -9.58 -17.83
#